data_AF-A0A2V6NNY2-F1
#
_entry.id   AF-A0A2V6NNY2-F1
#
_cell.length_a   1.000
_cell.length_b   1.000
_cell.length_c   1.000
_cell.angle_alpha   90.00
_cell.angle_beta   90.00
_cell.angle_gamma   90.00
#
_symmetry.space_group_name_H-M   'P 1'
#
loop_
_entity.id
_entity.type
_entity.pdbx_description
1 polymer ?
#
loop_
_entity_poly.entity_id
_entity_poly.type
_entity_poly.pdbx_seq_one_letter_code
_entity_poly.pdbx_strand_id
1 'polypeptide(L)'
;MKWIISAALFWLGLVSTLAGDNSPVGTWKTVDDETGRPKSIVRITEQDGELSGKVLQVLESPEGPHPLCRRCEGERKDQPVEGMTILWGAKKDGASWRDGQILDPQNGRIYRVTLTPLDGGQKLEVHGYIGVSVIGRSQTWQRQE
;
A
#
# COMPACT_ATOMS: atom_id res chain seq x y z
N MET A 1 18.16 66.73 14.26
CA MET A 1 18.07 65.45 15.01
C MET A 1 17.92 64.30 14.02
N LYS A 2 18.66 63.22 14.25
CA LYS A 2 18.80 62.03 13.38
C LYS A 2 17.48 61.27 13.22
N TRP A 3 17.08 60.99 11.98
CA TRP A 3 16.01 60.04 11.66
C TRP A 3 16.64 58.63 11.60
N ILE A 4 16.24 57.75 12.50
CA ILE A 4 16.69 56.36 12.52
C ILE A 4 15.74 55.57 11.62
N ILE A 5 16.23 55.16 10.45
CA ILE A 5 15.53 54.24 9.55
C ILE A 5 15.76 52.83 10.10
N SER A 6 14.77 52.27 10.80
CA SER A 6 14.79 50.87 11.22
C SER A 6 14.54 49.97 10.01
N ALA A 7 15.61 49.36 9.49
CA ALA A 7 15.52 48.31 8.48
C ALA A 7 14.99 47.01 9.14
N ALA A 8 13.72 46.70 8.93
CA ALA A 8 13.16 45.41 9.29
C ALA A 8 13.61 44.36 8.27
N LEU A 9 14.63 43.58 8.60
CA LEU A 9 15.02 42.38 7.87
C LEU A 9 13.94 41.30 8.05
N PHE A 10 13.05 41.19 7.07
CA PHE A 10 12.07 40.12 6.97
C PHE A 10 12.81 38.83 6.58
N TRP A 11 13.11 37.99 7.56
CA TRP A 11 13.71 36.68 7.35
C TRP A 11 12.60 35.74 6.84
N LEU A 12 12.51 35.57 5.52
CA LEU A 12 11.67 34.52 4.92
C LEU A 12 12.30 33.15 5.24
N GLY A 13 11.83 32.50 6.28
CA GLY A 13 12.12 31.09 6.53
C GLY A 13 11.51 30.25 5.41
N LEU A 14 12.33 29.54 4.64
CA LEU A 14 11.86 28.48 3.75
C LEU A 14 11.24 27.37 4.60
N VAL A 15 9.90 27.36 4.67
CA VAL A 15 9.16 26.19 5.15
C VAL A 15 9.30 25.11 4.09
N SER A 16 10.23 24.19 4.30
CA SER A 16 10.31 22.98 3.50
C SER A 16 9.11 22.11 3.86
N THR A 17 8.06 22.17 3.04
CA THR A 17 6.98 21.19 3.12
C THR A 17 7.58 19.83 2.80
N LEU A 18 7.69 18.95 3.79
CA LEU A 18 7.94 17.53 3.56
C LEU A 18 6.70 17.01 2.83
N ALA A 19 6.71 17.10 1.50
CA ALA A 19 5.73 16.41 0.68
C ALA A 19 6.03 14.92 0.88
N GLY A 20 5.20 14.26 1.69
CA GLY A 20 5.17 12.80 1.70
C GLY A 20 4.97 12.33 0.27
N ASP A 21 5.79 11.39 -0.17
CA ASP A 21 5.70 10.87 -1.52
C ASP A 21 4.35 10.16 -1.64
N ASN A 22 3.39 10.76 -2.36
CA ASN A 22 2.04 10.24 -2.58
C ASN A 22 2.10 9.07 -3.57
N SER A 23 2.83 8.03 -3.17
CA SER A 23 3.15 6.85 -3.95
C SER A 23 2.84 5.59 -3.14
N PRO A 24 2.24 4.55 -3.74
CA PRO A 24 2.10 3.25 -3.10
C PRO A 24 3.44 2.55 -2.85
N VAL A 25 4.54 2.98 -3.48
CA VAL A 25 5.87 2.40 -3.25
C VAL A 25 6.27 2.59 -1.78
N GLY A 26 6.70 1.50 -1.14
CA GLY A 26 7.06 1.48 0.27
C GLY A 26 6.70 0.19 0.98
N THR A 27 6.85 0.20 2.30
CA THR A 27 6.50 -0.93 3.18
C THR A 27 5.23 -0.60 3.94
N TRP A 28 4.32 -1.57 4.02
CA TRP A 28 2.98 -1.39 4.52
C TRP A 28 2.60 -2.50 5.50
N LYS A 29 1.99 -2.11 6.61
CA LYS A 29 1.28 -3.01 7.51
C LYS A 29 -0.17 -3.11 7.04
N THR A 30 -0.59 -4.31 6.68
CA THR A 30 -1.97 -4.59 6.28
C THR A 30 -2.82 -4.80 7.53
N VAL A 31 -4.08 -4.37 7.46
CA VAL A 31 -5.04 -4.49 8.56
C VAL A 31 -6.27 -5.22 8.04
N ASP A 32 -6.75 -6.19 8.81
CA ASP A 32 -8.01 -6.86 8.55
C ASP A 32 -9.17 -5.88 8.77
N ASP A 33 -9.98 -5.64 7.74
CA ASP A 33 -11.07 -4.65 7.79
C ASP A 33 -12.26 -5.08 8.65
N GLU A 34 -12.39 -6.39 8.93
CA GLU A 34 -13.45 -6.92 9.81
C GLU A 34 -13.03 -6.90 11.29
N THR A 35 -11.78 -7.28 11.57
CA THR A 35 -11.30 -7.46 12.95
C THR A 35 -10.39 -6.35 13.46
N GLY A 36 -9.88 -5.48 12.57
CA GLY A 36 -8.93 -4.42 12.91
C GLY A 36 -7.52 -4.90 13.27
N ARG A 37 -7.25 -6.20 13.14
CA ARG A 37 -5.95 -6.79 13.52
C ARG A 37 -4.91 -6.67 12.41
N PRO A 38 -3.63 -6.47 12.74
CA PRO A 38 -2.54 -6.53 11.74
C PRO A 38 -2.46 -7.92 11.11
N LYS A 39 -2.37 -8.01 9.78
CA LYS A 39 -2.23 -9.32 9.09
C LYS A 39 -0.80 -9.59 8.64
N SER A 40 -0.21 -8.65 7.88
CA SER A 40 1.07 -8.86 7.22
C SER A 40 1.84 -7.56 7.04
N ILE A 41 3.14 -7.68 6.79
CA ILE A 41 3.97 -6.62 6.24
C ILE A 41 4.19 -6.89 4.75
N VAL A 42 3.86 -5.92 3.90
CA VAL A 42 3.95 -6.01 2.44
C VAL A 42 4.85 -4.88 1.93
N ARG A 43 5.80 -5.21 1.05
CA ARG A 43 6.60 -4.22 0.33
C ARG A 43 6.12 -4.09 -1.09
N ILE A 44 5.79 -2.86 -1.48
CA ILE A 44 5.44 -2.48 -2.84
C ILE A 44 6.65 -1.81 -3.48
N THR A 45 7.00 -2.27 -4.68
CA THR A 45 8.04 -1.71 -5.55
C THR A 45 7.46 -1.36 -6.90
N GLU A 46 8.11 -0.46 -7.63
CA GLU A 46 7.76 -0.11 -9.00
C GLU A 46 8.89 -0.51 -9.94
N GLN A 47 8.56 -1.14 -11.06
CA GLN A 47 9.47 -1.42 -12.15
C GLN A 47 8.75 -1.14 -13.47
N ASP A 48 9.37 -0.35 -14.34
CA ASP A 48 8.83 0.00 -15.67
C ASP A 48 7.39 0.59 -15.62
N GLY A 49 7.07 1.31 -14.54
CA GLY A 49 5.76 1.94 -14.31
C GLY A 49 4.67 0.97 -13.82
N GLU A 50 5.03 -0.27 -13.50
CA GLU A 50 4.15 -1.28 -12.93
C GLU A 50 4.52 -1.57 -11.47
N LEU A 51 3.50 -1.58 -10.60
CA LEU A 51 3.68 -1.94 -9.21
C LEU A 51 3.67 -3.45 -8.99
N SER A 52 4.53 -3.91 -8.08
CA SER A 52 4.52 -5.27 -7.54
C SER A 52 4.58 -5.23 -6.01
N GLY A 53 3.78 -6.05 -5.34
CA GLY A 53 3.71 -6.15 -3.88
C GLY A 53 4.05 -7.56 -3.40
N LYS A 54 5.05 -7.66 -2.52
CA LYS A 54 5.53 -8.91 -1.92
C LYS A 54 5.28 -8.92 -0.41
N VAL A 55 4.76 -10.03 0.11
CA VAL A 55 4.65 -10.23 1.57
C VAL A 55 6.05 -10.45 2.13
N LEU A 56 6.48 -9.58 3.03
CA LEU A 56 7.74 -9.74 3.75
C LEU A 56 7.58 -10.60 5.00
N GLN A 57 6.45 -10.45 5.69
CA GLN A 57 6.19 -11.14 6.96
C GLN A 57 4.68 -11.32 7.16
N VAL A 58 4.27 -12.45 7.73
CA VAL A 58 2.92 -12.64 8.27
C VAL A 58 2.95 -12.35 9.78
N LEU A 59 2.09 -11.44 10.23
CA LEU A 59 1.96 -11.05 11.64
C LEU A 59 0.91 -11.88 12.35
N GLU A 60 -0.22 -12.12 11.70
CA GLU A 60 -1.33 -12.88 12.27
C GLU A 60 -2.04 -13.71 11.20
N SER A 61 -2.23 -15.00 11.49
CA SER A 61 -2.91 -15.94 10.61
C SER A 61 -3.57 -17.07 11.41
N PRO A 62 -4.78 -17.52 11.03
CA PRO A 62 -5.42 -18.68 11.64
C PRO A 62 -4.67 -19.99 11.38
N GLU A 63 -3.75 -20.02 10.41
CA GLU A 63 -2.96 -21.20 10.05
C GLU A 63 -1.58 -21.26 10.73
N GLY A 64 -1.27 -20.31 11.62
CA GLY A 64 0.00 -20.21 12.34
C GLY A 64 0.98 -19.20 11.72
N PRO A 65 2.23 -19.13 12.24
CA PRO A 65 3.18 -18.05 11.94
C PRO A 65 3.71 -18.06 10.50
N HIS A 66 3.80 -19.22 9.86
CA HIS A 66 4.29 -19.38 8.49
C HIS A 66 3.24 -20.11 7.64
N PRO A 67 2.11 -19.46 7.30
CA PRO A 67 1.05 -20.10 6.56
C PRO A 67 1.48 -20.41 5.11
N LEU A 68 0.94 -21.50 4.58
CA LEU A 68 1.05 -21.84 3.16
C LEU A 68 -0.23 -21.40 2.45
N CYS A 69 -0.14 -20.99 1.18
CA CYS A 69 -1.35 -20.72 0.40
C CYS A 69 -1.98 -22.01 -0.14
N ARG A 70 -2.64 -22.77 0.74
CA ARG A 70 -3.27 -24.07 0.37
C ARG A 70 -4.43 -23.93 -0.61
N ARG A 71 -5.09 -22.76 -0.59
CA ARG A 71 -6.22 -22.44 -1.48
C ARG A 71 -5.79 -21.81 -2.80
N CYS A 72 -4.51 -21.46 -2.95
CA CYS A 72 -3.98 -20.98 -4.22
C CYS A 72 -3.94 -22.10 -5.27
N GLU A 73 -3.85 -21.69 -6.53
CA GLU A 73 -3.69 -22.58 -7.68
C GLU A 73 -2.32 -22.40 -8.35
N GLY A 74 -1.95 -23.37 -9.18
CA GLY A 74 -0.71 -23.36 -9.96
C GLY A 74 0.55 -23.27 -9.08
N GLU A 75 1.54 -22.51 -9.54
CA GLU A 75 2.84 -22.33 -8.87
C GLU A 75 2.76 -21.72 -7.47
N ARG A 76 1.62 -21.14 -7.09
CA ARG A 76 1.42 -20.54 -5.75
C ARG A 76 0.78 -21.52 -4.76
N LYS A 77 0.30 -22.67 -5.23
CA LYS A 77 -0.33 -23.68 -4.38
C LYS A 77 0.69 -24.28 -3.40
N ASP A 78 0.27 -24.37 -2.14
CA ASP A 78 1.07 -24.93 -1.03
C ASP A 78 2.44 -24.24 -0.84
N GLN A 79 2.62 -23.04 -1.39
CA GLN A 79 3.82 -22.23 -1.20
C GLN A 79 3.70 -21.33 0.04
N PRO A 80 4.81 -20.99 0.71
CA PRO A 80 4.83 -20.02 1.79
C PRO A 80 4.21 -18.68 1.36
N VAL A 81 3.36 -18.12 2.22
CA VAL A 81 2.80 -16.78 1.99
C VAL A 81 3.90 -15.72 2.13
N GLU A 82 4.84 -15.91 3.05
CA GLU A 82 6.03 -15.06 3.16
C GLU A 82 6.91 -15.21 1.92
N GLY A 83 7.32 -14.08 1.34
CA GLY A 83 8.04 -14.03 0.07
C GLY A 83 7.15 -14.06 -1.17
N MET A 84 5.86 -14.34 -1.04
CA MET A 84 4.92 -14.39 -2.16
C MET A 84 4.61 -13.00 -2.70
N THR A 85 4.69 -12.85 -4.02
CA THR A 85 4.14 -11.68 -4.72
C THR A 85 2.62 -11.82 -4.81
N ILE A 86 1.91 -10.96 -4.08
CA ILE A 86 0.45 -10.95 -4.00
C ILE A 86 -0.18 -9.80 -4.78
N LEU A 87 0.58 -8.77 -5.18
CA LEU A 87 0.07 -7.65 -5.96
C LEU A 87 0.93 -7.44 -7.20
N TRP A 88 0.33 -7.17 -8.35
CA TRP A 88 1.07 -6.91 -9.59
C TRP A 88 0.27 -6.09 -10.60
N GLY A 89 0.99 -5.45 -11.54
CA GLY A 89 0.44 -4.86 -12.76
C GLY A 89 -0.30 -3.52 -12.56
N ALA A 90 -0.38 -3.01 -11.33
CA ALA A 90 -1.07 -1.74 -11.09
C ALA A 90 -0.26 -0.57 -11.67
N LYS A 91 -0.91 0.29 -12.46
CA LYS A 91 -0.28 1.42 -13.18
C LYS A 91 -0.90 2.73 -12.75
N LYS A 92 -0.11 3.80 -12.75
CA LYS A 92 -0.56 5.13 -12.37
C LYS A 92 -1.67 5.63 -13.31
N ASP A 93 -2.80 6.01 -12.74
CA ASP A 93 -3.94 6.67 -13.38
C ASP A 93 -4.43 7.82 -12.50
N GLY A 94 -4.03 9.03 -12.86
CA GLY A 94 -4.28 10.25 -12.08
C GLY A 94 -3.66 10.18 -10.68
N ALA A 95 -4.52 10.18 -9.65
CA ALA A 95 -4.13 10.09 -8.24
C ALA A 95 -4.14 8.65 -7.69
N SER A 96 -4.49 7.66 -8.52
CA SER A 96 -4.61 6.25 -8.14
C SER A 96 -3.73 5.36 -9.01
N TRP A 97 -3.60 4.08 -8.65
CA TRP A 97 -3.00 3.06 -9.49
C TRP A 97 -4.03 1.98 -9.76
N ARG A 98 -4.27 1.67 -11.04
CA ARG A 98 -5.38 0.83 -11.52
C ARG A 98 -4.89 -0.32 -12.39
N ASP A 99 -5.84 -1.15 -12.82
CA ASP A 99 -5.65 -2.33 -13.67
C ASP A 99 -4.77 -3.44 -13.05
N GLY A 100 -4.39 -3.27 -11.79
CA GLY A 100 -3.63 -4.26 -11.05
C GLY A 100 -4.48 -5.45 -10.66
N GLN A 101 -3.78 -6.47 -10.18
CA GLN A 101 -4.37 -7.64 -9.55
C GLN A 101 -3.81 -7.82 -8.15
N ILE A 102 -4.63 -8.36 -7.25
CA ILE A 102 -4.23 -8.77 -5.91
C ILE A 102 -4.74 -10.18 -5.62
N LEU A 103 -3.86 -11.04 -5.12
CA LEU A 103 -4.17 -12.36 -4.60
C LEU A 103 -4.44 -12.26 -3.10
N ASP A 104 -5.56 -12.83 -2.65
CA ASP A 104 -5.79 -13.10 -1.24
C ASP A 104 -5.35 -14.55 -0.91
N PRO A 105 -4.22 -14.75 -0.19
CA PRO A 105 -3.75 -16.09 0.14
C PRO A 105 -4.71 -16.87 1.04
N GLN A 106 -5.59 -16.18 1.79
CA GLN A 106 -6.53 -16.83 2.69
C GLN A 106 -7.65 -17.54 1.93
N ASN A 107 -8.00 -17.11 0.72
CA ASN A 107 -9.05 -17.76 -0.07
C ASN A 107 -8.59 -18.21 -1.46
N GLY A 108 -7.36 -17.89 -1.85
CA GLY A 108 -6.74 -18.27 -3.11
C GLY A 108 -7.22 -17.47 -4.32
N ARG A 109 -8.10 -16.48 -4.14
CA ARG A 109 -8.72 -15.74 -5.23
C ARG A 109 -7.90 -14.52 -5.63
N ILE A 110 -7.94 -14.24 -6.92
CA ILE A 110 -7.34 -13.05 -7.52
C ILE A 110 -8.44 -12.05 -7.84
N TYR A 111 -8.25 -10.81 -7.41
CA TYR A 111 -9.15 -9.68 -7.59
C TYR A 111 -8.47 -8.63 -8.46
N ARG A 112 -9.26 -7.82 -9.16
CA ARG A 112 -8.75 -6.54 -9.68
C ARG A 112 -8.54 -5.60 -8.49
N VAL A 113 -7.52 -4.74 -8.57
CA VAL A 113 -7.20 -3.82 -7.48
C VAL A 113 -6.98 -2.39 -7.98
N THR A 114 -7.48 -1.44 -7.19
CA THR A 114 -7.11 -0.03 -7.28
C THR A 114 -6.40 0.36 -5.99
N LEU A 115 -5.28 1.09 -6.11
CA LEU A 115 -4.51 1.61 -4.99
C LEU A 115 -4.59 3.13 -4.97
N THR A 116 -4.97 3.70 -3.82
CA THR A 116 -5.08 5.16 -3.65
C THR A 116 -4.31 5.58 -2.41
N PRO A 117 -3.16 6.29 -2.56
CA PRO A 117 -2.50 6.91 -1.43
C PRO A 117 -3.41 7.93 -0.75
N LEU A 118 -3.47 7.87 0.58
CA LEU A 118 -4.25 8.74 1.44
C LEU A 118 -3.33 9.40 2.47
N ASP A 119 -3.83 10.45 3.12
CA ASP A 119 -3.16 11.13 4.25
C ASP A 119 -1.70 11.49 3.96
N GLY A 120 -1.44 12.10 2.80
CA GLY A 120 -0.07 12.48 2.39
C GLY A 120 0.85 11.29 2.16
N GLY A 121 0.29 10.14 1.78
CA GLY A 121 1.02 8.90 1.55
C GLY A 121 1.16 8.03 2.79
N GLN A 122 0.67 8.42 3.97
CA GLN A 122 0.81 7.61 5.20
C GLN A 122 -0.16 6.42 5.28
N LYS A 123 -1.23 6.46 4.47
CA LYS A 123 -2.17 5.37 4.32
C LYS A 123 -2.30 5.00 2.85
N LEU A 124 -2.67 3.74 2.60
CA LEU A 124 -2.99 3.26 1.28
C LEU A 124 -4.36 2.59 1.34
N GLU A 125 -5.32 3.15 0.61
CA GLU A 125 -6.54 2.41 0.31
C GLU A 125 -6.22 1.36 -0.76
N VAL A 126 -6.56 0.11 -0.45
CA VAL A 126 -6.43 -1.05 -1.33
C VAL A 126 -7.83 -1.56 -1.60
N HIS A 127 -8.37 -1.24 -2.77
CA HIS A 127 -9.73 -1.60 -3.15
C HIS A 127 -9.73 -2.78 -4.12
N GLY A 128 -10.15 -3.96 -3.65
CA GLY A 128 -10.25 -5.19 -4.41
C GLY A 128 -11.67 -5.49 -4.87
N TYR A 129 -11.87 -5.89 -6.13
CA TYR A 129 -13.21 -6.12 -6.70
C TYR A 129 -13.26 -7.23 -7.75
N ILE A 130 -14.47 -7.73 -8.02
CA ILE A 130 -14.76 -8.73 -9.08
C ILE A 130 -15.62 -8.07 -10.16
N GLY A 131 -15.13 -8.08 -11.41
CA GLY A 131 -15.86 -7.49 -12.53
C GLY A 131 -15.82 -5.96 -12.49
N VAL A 132 -16.83 -5.34 -11.87
CA VAL A 132 -16.98 -3.88 -11.76
C VAL A 132 -16.54 -3.38 -10.37
N SER A 133 -15.92 -2.20 -10.31
CA SER A 133 -15.33 -1.66 -9.06
C SER A 133 -16.34 -1.37 -7.96
N VAL A 134 -17.63 -1.23 -8.28
CA VAL A 134 -18.67 -0.98 -7.26
C VAL A 134 -18.96 -2.22 -6.41
N ILE A 135 -18.57 -3.41 -6.88
CA ILE A 135 -18.78 -4.69 -6.18
C ILE A 135 -17.41 -5.18 -5.69
N GLY A 136 -16.95 -4.57 -4.60
CA GLY A 136 -15.63 -4.81 -4.02
C GLY A 136 -15.57 -4.48 -2.54
N ARG A 137 -14.36 -4.57 -1.98
CA ARG A 137 -14.04 -4.22 -0.60
C ARG A 137 -12.77 -3.38 -0.57
N SER A 138 -12.74 -2.40 0.33
CA SER A 138 -11.55 -1.58 0.58
C SER A 138 -10.92 -1.98 1.90
N GLN A 139 -9.59 -2.08 1.89
CA GLN A 139 -8.77 -2.15 3.09
C GLN A 139 -7.87 -0.93 3.16
N THR A 140 -7.57 -0.48 4.38
CA THR A 140 -6.63 0.62 4.59
C THR A 140 -5.34 0.07 5.19
N TRP A 141 -4.26 0.15 4.43
CA TRP A 141 -2.94 -0.23 4.90
C TRP A 141 -2.22 0.98 5.49
N GLN A 142 -1.38 0.72 6.49
CA GLN A 142 -0.63 1.73 7.22
C GLN A 142 0.84 1.69 6.79
N ARG A 143 1.43 2.83 6.44
CA ARG A 143 2.85 2.86 6.08
C ARG A 143 3.70 2.43 7.29
N GLN A 144 4.77 1.70 7.01
CA GLN A 144 5.84 1.41 7.96
C GLN A 144 7.00 2.37 7.65
N GLU A 145 7.43 3.13 8.66
CA GLU A 145 8.63 3.96 8.62
C GLU A 145 9.90 3.12 8.85
#